data_AF-A0A6P0MPV4-F1
#
_entry.id   AF-A0A6P0MPV4-F1
#
_cell.length_a   1.000
_cell.length_b   1.000
_cell.length_c   1.000
_cell.angle_alpha   90.00
_cell.angle_beta   90.00
_cell.angle_gamma   90.00
#
_symmetry.space_group_name_H-M   'P 1'
#
loop_
_entity.id
_entity.type
_entity.pdbx_description
1 polymer ?
#
loop_
_entity_poly.entity_id
_entity_poly.type
_entity_poly.pdbx_seq_one_letter_code
_entity_poly.pdbx_strand_id
1 'polypeptide(L)'
;MTTLFNLLDKIKAKPGLYIGTASITHLRMFILGYCFARSEMGITNTEAESDFYKNFQPWLQNRLSIRTVNAWDKIILLTCIDEKAAFDYFFQLHDEFLQRDQSQDNDPILSESSSQKAEKVA
;
A
#
# COMPACT_ATOMS: atom_id res chain seq x y z
N MET A 1 16.73 3.17 13.68
CA MET A 1 16.27 2.20 12.67
C MET A 1 15.68 2.96 11.49
N THR A 2 15.99 2.56 10.26
CA THR A 2 15.39 3.20 9.06
C THR A 2 14.01 2.58 8.82
N THR A 3 12.96 3.39 8.90
CA THR A 3 11.58 3.00 8.58
C THR A 3 11.37 2.93 7.07
N LEU A 4 10.28 2.29 6.63
CA LEU A 4 9.83 2.28 5.24
C LEU A 4 9.72 3.70 4.69
N PHE A 5 9.12 4.63 5.43
CA PHE A 5 8.91 6.01 4.97
C PHE A 5 10.23 6.76 4.74
N ASN A 6 11.22 6.60 5.63
CA ASN A 6 12.57 7.16 5.41
C ASN A 6 13.24 6.59 4.15
N LEU A 7 12.90 5.35 3.79
CA LEU A 7 13.42 4.70 2.58
C LEU A 7 12.66 5.19 1.33
N LEU A 8 11.34 5.37 1.43
CA LEU A 8 10.51 5.96 0.39
C LEU A 8 10.97 7.39 0.07
N ASP A 9 11.29 8.22 1.06
CA ASP A 9 11.84 9.56 0.84
C ASP A 9 13.17 9.54 0.07
N LYS A 10 14.05 8.59 0.41
CA LYS A 10 15.32 8.40 -0.31
C LYS A 10 15.11 7.95 -1.75
N ILE A 11 14.14 7.05 -1.98
CA ILE A 11 13.78 6.57 -3.32
C ILE A 11 13.16 7.69 -4.14
N LYS A 12 12.25 8.49 -3.57
CA LYS A 12 11.65 9.69 -4.21
C LYS A 12 12.74 10.63 -4.70
N ALA A 13 13.75 10.89 -3.86
CA ALA A 13 14.85 11.80 -4.18
C ALA A 13 15.83 11.25 -5.24
N LYS A 14 16.12 9.94 -5.22
CA LYS A 14 17.14 9.32 -6.11
C LYS A 14 16.71 7.93 -6.59
N PRO A 15 15.65 7.80 -7.41
CA PRO A 15 15.10 6.48 -7.78
C PRO A 15 16.10 5.60 -8.52
N GLY A 16 16.94 6.19 -9.39
CA GLY A 16 17.97 5.45 -10.12
C GLY A 16 18.99 4.74 -9.22
N LEU A 17 19.28 5.28 -8.04
CA LEU A 17 20.23 4.67 -7.10
C LEU A 17 19.65 3.45 -6.38
N TYR A 18 18.36 3.48 -6.06
CA TYR A 18 17.73 2.47 -5.22
C TYR A 18 17.01 1.38 -6.01
N ILE A 19 16.36 1.75 -7.11
CA ILE A 19 15.49 0.88 -7.89
C ILE A 19 15.80 0.90 -9.41
N GLY A 20 16.93 1.50 -9.78
CA GLY A 20 17.46 1.54 -11.16
C GLY A 20 16.80 2.57 -12.08
N THR A 21 15.50 2.83 -11.90
CA THR A 21 14.75 3.85 -12.64
C THR A 21 13.50 4.29 -11.88
N ALA A 22 12.93 5.45 -12.22
CA ALA A 22 11.64 5.89 -11.68
C ALA A 22 10.51 5.06 -12.30
N SER A 23 10.17 3.94 -11.67
CA SER A 23 9.12 3.01 -12.10
C SER A 23 8.26 2.58 -10.92
N ILE A 24 6.94 2.65 -11.11
CA ILE A 24 5.96 2.20 -10.12
C ILE A 24 6.06 0.69 -9.89
N THR A 25 6.28 -0.08 -10.96
CA THR A 25 6.44 -1.53 -10.89
C THR A 25 7.70 -1.89 -10.09
N HIS A 26 8.83 -1.22 -10.34
CA HIS A 26 10.07 -1.42 -9.59
C HIS A 26 9.92 -1.02 -8.11
N LEU A 27 9.24 0.11 -7.85
CA LEU A 27 8.98 0.57 -6.49
C LEU A 27 8.17 -0.46 -5.69
N ARG A 28 7.11 -1.03 -6.27
CA ARG A 28 6.33 -2.06 -5.58
C ARG A 28 7.16 -3.30 -5.28
N MET A 29 7.94 -3.79 -6.25
CA MET A 29 8.81 -4.95 -6.02
C MET A 29 9.80 -4.70 -4.89
N PHE A 30 10.36 -3.48 -4.82
CA PHE A 30 11.24 -3.07 -3.74
C PHE A 30 10.54 -3.09 -2.38
N ILE A 31 9.34 -2.50 -2.26
CA ILE A 31 8.56 -2.47 -1.01
C ILE A 31 8.21 -3.90 -0.55
N LEU A 32 7.78 -4.76 -1.47
CA LEU A 32 7.47 -6.16 -1.16
C LEU A 32 8.72 -6.92 -0.66
N GLY A 33 9.86 -6.75 -1.33
CA GLY A 33 11.13 -7.36 -0.92
C GLY A 33 11.61 -6.86 0.44
N TYR A 34 11.45 -5.57 0.71
CA TYR A 34 11.77 -4.97 2.02
C TYR A 34 10.89 -5.53 3.15
N CYS A 35 9.57 -5.61 2.91
CA CYS A 35 8.63 -6.20 3.87
C CYS A 35 8.96 -7.67 4.14
N PHE A 36 9.24 -8.45 3.08
CA PHE A 36 9.63 -9.84 3.18
C PHE A 36 10.91 -10.02 4.02
N ALA A 37 11.98 -9.28 3.70
CA ALA A 37 13.25 -9.37 4.41
C ALA A 37 13.10 -9.01 5.90
N ARG A 38 12.29 -8.00 6.24
CA ARG A 38 12.01 -7.63 7.64
C ARG A 38 11.29 -8.74 8.39
N SER A 39 10.30 -9.38 7.75
CA SER A 39 9.58 -10.51 8.31
C SER A 39 10.53 -11.67 8.61
N GLU A 40 11.40 -12.04 7.66
CA GLU A 40 12.39 -13.12 7.83
C GLU A 40 13.38 -12.82 8.97
N MET A 41 13.69 -11.54 9.20
CA MET A 41 14.58 -11.09 10.28
C MET A 41 13.86 -10.89 11.62
N GLY A 42 12.55 -11.16 11.71
CA GLY A 42 11.76 -10.95 12.93
C GLY A 42 11.64 -9.47 13.33
N ILE A 43 11.84 -8.53 12.39
CA ILE A 43 11.73 -7.10 12.64
C ILE A 43 10.26 -6.70 12.55
N THR A 44 9.70 -6.24 13.66
CA THR A 44 8.31 -5.77 13.71
C THR A 44 8.12 -4.48 12.90
N ASN A 45 6.95 -4.34 12.29
CA ASN A 45 6.54 -3.11 11.63
C ASN A 45 6.17 -2.05 12.66
N THR A 46 6.40 -0.78 12.35
CA THR A 46 5.81 0.31 13.12
C THR A 46 4.31 0.36 12.87
N GLU A 47 3.57 1.07 13.74
CA GLU A 47 2.12 1.25 13.57
C GLU A 47 1.78 1.87 12.20
N ALA A 48 2.49 2.92 11.81
CA ALA A 48 2.29 3.58 10.52
C ALA A 48 2.66 2.69 9.32
N GLU A 49 3.67 1.81 9.44
CA GLU A 49 3.97 0.81 8.41
C GLU A 49 2.84 -0.23 8.32
N SER A 50 2.33 -0.70 9.46
CA SER A 50 1.20 -1.63 9.48
C SER A 50 -0.06 -1.02 8.86
N ASP A 51 -0.33 0.25 9.15
CA ASP A 51 -1.42 1.03 8.55
C ASP A 51 -1.26 1.12 7.03
N PHE A 52 -0.09 1.51 6.53
CA PHE A 52 0.17 1.57 5.10
C PHE A 52 -0.07 0.22 4.40
N TYR A 53 0.49 -0.88 4.93
CA TYR A 53 0.34 -2.20 4.31
C TYR A 53 -1.11 -2.72 4.29
N LYS A 54 -1.93 -2.32 5.26
CA LYS A 54 -3.34 -2.76 5.37
C LYS A 54 -4.29 -1.86 4.60
N ASN A 55 -4.11 -0.54 4.71
CA ASN A 55 -5.15 0.43 4.39
C ASN A 55 -4.87 1.24 3.12
N PHE A 56 -3.63 1.26 2.61
CA PHE A 56 -3.33 2.03 1.38
C PHE A 56 -4.10 1.55 0.16
N GLN A 57 -4.22 0.23 -0.03
CA GLN A 57 -4.97 -0.35 -1.14
C GLN A 57 -6.48 -0.03 -1.05
N PRO A 58 -7.20 -0.34 0.05
CA PRO A 58 -8.61 0.04 0.19
C PRO A 58 -8.84 1.54 0.02
N TRP A 59 -8.00 2.37 0.65
CA TRP A 59 -8.09 3.82 0.54
C TRP A 59 -7.94 4.30 -0.91
N LEU A 60 -6.96 3.77 -1.66
CA LEU A 60 -6.74 4.14 -3.05
C LEU A 60 -7.94 3.76 -3.93
N GLN A 61 -8.51 2.58 -3.70
CA GLN A 61 -9.68 2.09 -4.43
C GLN A 61 -10.90 2.98 -4.19
N ASN A 62 -11.13 3.39 -2.95
CA ASN A 62 -12.19 4.32 -2.59
C ASN A 62 -11.94 5.71 -3.19
N ARG A 63 -10.72 6.26 -3.06
CA ARG A 63 -10.32 7.57 -3.60
C ARG A 63 -10.54 7.66 -5.12
N LEU A 64 -10.18 6.60 -5.86
CA LEU A 64 -10.31 6.57 -7.31
C LEU A 64 -11.67 6.03 -7.79
N SER A 65 -12.54 5.58 -6.88
CA SER A 65 -13.79 4.88 -7.20
C SER A 65 -13.59 3.67 -8.13
N ILE A 66 -12.48 2.93 -7.93
CA ILE A 66 -12.11 1.75 -8.74
C ILE A 66 -12.26 0.49 -7.90
N ARG A 67 -13.05 -0.48 -8.38
CA ARG A 67 -13.17 -1.82 -7.79
C ARG A 67 -12.43 -2.84 -8.66
N THR A 68 -11.32 -3.36 -8.16
CA THR A 68 -10.50 -4.35 -8.88
C THR A 68 -9.69 -5.22 -7.91
N VAL A 69 -9.27 -6.39 -8.37
CA VAL A 69 -8.32 -7.26 -7.65
C VAL A 69 -6.86 -6.87 -7.93
N ASN A 70 -6.64 -5.95 -8.88
CA ASN A 70 -5.31 -5.46 -9.19
C ASN A 70 -4.72 -4.71 -7.99
N ALA A 71 -3.43 -4.92 -7.76
CA ALA A 71 -2.70 -4.18 -6.75
C ALA A 71 -2.53 -2.70 -7.14
N TRP A 72 -2.27 -1.88 -6.12
CA TRP A 72 -2.21 -0.43 -6.21
C TRP A 72 -1.27 0.08 -7.30
N ASP A 73 -0.14 -0.56 -7.56
CA ASP A 73 0.78 -0.19 -8.64
C ASP A 73 0.11 -0.24 -10.00
N LYS A 74 -0.69 -1.29 -10.27
CA LYS A 74 -1.42 -1.44 -11.53
C LYS A 74 -2.62 -0.51 -11.59
N ILE A 75 -3.30 -0.26 -10.46
CA ILE A 75 -4.36 0.74 -10.39
C ILE A 75 -3.81 2.12 -10.78
N ILE A 76 -2.69 2.53 -10.19
CA ILE A 76 -2.01 3.80 -10.47
C ILE A 76 -1.51 3.84 -11.92
N LEU A 77 -0.89 2.77 -12.41
CA LEU A 77 -0.36 2.72 -13.77
C LEU A 77 -1.48 2.87 -14.82
N LEU A 78 -2.66 2.31 -14.58
CA LEU A 78 -3.82 2.43 -15.48
C LEU A 78 -4.36 3.86 -15.60
N THR A 79 -4.09 4.73 -14.63
CA THR A 79 -4.51 6.14 -14.66
C THR A 79 -3.41 7.08 -15.18
N CYS A 80 -2.23 6.54 -15.52
CA CYS A 80 -1.05 7.30 -15.89
C CYS A 80 -0.59 6.97 -17.31
N ILE A 81 0.16 7.89 -17.92
CA ILE A 81 0.68 7.73 -19.29
C ILE A 81 1.85 6.73 -19.38
N ASP A 82 2.65 6.61 -18.33
CA ASP A 82 3.82 5.75 -18.27
C ASP A 82 4.21 5.40 -16.81
N GLU A 83 5.22 4.55 -16.68
CA GLU A 83 5.76 4.08 -15.39
C GLU A 83 6.32 5.22 -14.52
N LYS A 84 6.87 6.27 -15.12
CA LYS A 84 7.45 7.40 -14.38
C LYS A 84 6.35 8.31 -13.82
N ALA A 85 5.34 8.63 -14.63
CA ALA A 85 4.17 9.39 -14.19
C ALA A 85 3.44 8.65 -13.07
N ALA A 86 3.30 7.32 -13.19
CA ALA A 86 2.74 6.49 -12.13
C ALA A 86 3.58 6.50 -10.84
N PHE A 87 4.92 6.46 -10.97
CA PHE A 87 5.85 6.59 -9.85
C PHE A 87 5.68 7.93 -9.14
N ASP A 88 5.68 9.04 -9.90
CA ASP A 88 5.52 10.38 -9.33
C ASP A 88 4.13 10.52 -8.66
N TYR A 89 3.08 9.97 -9.29
CA TYR A 89 1.73 10.00 -8.75
C TYR A 89 1.57 9.18 -7.47
N PHE A 90 2.26 8.04 -7.35
CA PHE A 90 2.29 7.29 -6.10
C PHE A 90 2.75 8.14 -4.92
N PHE A 91 3.78 8.97 -5.08
CA PHE A 91 4.24 9.80 -3.97
C PHE A 91 3.26 10.89 -3.59
N GLN A 92 2.48 11.42 -4.54
CA GLN A 92 1.37 12.33 -4.24
C GLN A 92 0.28 11.62 -3.44
N LEU A 93 -0.14 10.43 -3.90
CA LEU A 93 -1.12 9.58 -3.22
C LEU A 93 -0.66 9.16 -1.82
N HIS A 94 0.62 8.84 -1.67
CA HIS A 94 1.23 8.50 -0.39
C HIS A 94 1.17 9.69 0.58
N ASP A 95 1.51 10.89 0.12
CA ASP A 95 1.46 12.10 0.95
C ASP A 95 -0.01 12.41 1.36
N GLU A 96 -0.96 12.27 0.44
CA GLU A 96 -2.40 12.40 0.74
C GLU A 96 -2.90 11.33 1.73
N PHE A 97 -2.44 10.09 1.57
CA PHE A 97 -2.76 8.99 2.48
C PHE A 97 -2.24 9.26 3.90
N LEU A 98 -1.06 9.85 4.05
CA LEU A 98 -0.53 10.20 5.37
C LEU A 98 -1.27 11.39 6.02
N GLN A 99 -1.87 12.25 5.21
CA GLN A 99 -2.65 13.41 5.68
C GLN A 99 -4.12 13.10 5.94
N ARG A 100 -4.57 11.88 5.65
CA ARG A 100 -5.97 11.50 5.80
C ARG A 100 -6.40 11.54 7.26
N ASP A 101 -7.64 11.96 7.49
CA ASP A 101 -8.27 11.80 8.78
C ASP A 101 -8.62 10.32 8.98
N GLN A 102 -8.00 9.67 9.97
CA GLN A 102 -8.21 8.25 10.30
C GLN A 102 -9.68 7.93 10.65
N SER A 103 -10.50 8.96 10.90
CA SER A 103 -11.93 8.85 11.16
C SER A 103 -12.75 8.26 10.00
N GLN A 104 -12.22 8.25 8.77
CA GLN A 104 -12.94 7.83 7.55
C GLN A 104 -12.63 6.41 7.08
N ASP A 105 -11.74 5.66 7.75
CA ASP A 105 -11.34 4.29 7.36
C ASP A 105 -12.34 3.20 7.85
N ASN A 106 -13.45 3.59 8.49
CA ASN A 106 -14.54 2.66 8.84
C ASN A 106 -15.49 2.43 7.65
N ASP A 107 -15.12 1.55 6.74
CA ASP A 107 -16.08 0.95 5.81
C ASP A 107 -16.74 -0.29 6.46
N PRO A 108 -18.06 -0.29 6.70
CA PRO A 108 -18.78 -1.34 7.42
C PRO A 108 -19.19 -2.49 6.49
N ILE A 109 -18.24 -3.15 5.80
CA ILE A 109 -18.60 -4.19 4.80
C ILE A 109 -18.03 -5.59 5.11
N LEU A 110 -17.30 -5.81 6.22
CA LEU A 110 -16.82 -7.16 6.58
C LEU A 110 -17.18 -7.64 8.00
N SER A 111 -18.15 -7.02 8.69
CA SER A 111 -18.60 -7.51 10.01
C SER A 111 -19.71 -8.57 9.98
N GLU A 112 -20.19 -9.01 8.80
CA GLU A 112 -21.24 -10.03 8.70
C GLU A 112 -20.83 -11.21 7.82
N SER A 113 -19.94 -12.08 8.29
CA SER A 113 -19.88 -13.47 7.81
C SER A 113 -19.06 -14.39 8.71
N SER A 114 -19.29 -14.34 10.03
CA SER A 114 -18.80 -15.38 10.94
C SER A 114 -19.67 -15.49 12.18
N SER A 115 -20.97 -15.78 11.98
CA SER A 115 -21.85 -16.34 13.01
C SER A 115 -23.10 -16.91 12.35
N GLN A 116 -23.03 -18.15 11.86
CA GLN A 116 -24.13 -19.12 11.76
C GLN A 116 -23.69 -20.38 11.01
N LYS A 117 -23.04 -21.31 11.71
CA LYS A 117 -23.23 -22.76 11.54
C LYS A 117 -22.43 -23.54 12.59
N ALA A 118 -22.97 -23.57 13.80
CA ALA A 118 -22.61 -24.58 14.80
C ALA A 118 -23.80 -24.79 15.73
N GLU A 119 -24.92 -25.28 15.20
CA GLU A 119 -25.91 -25.97 16.03
C GLU A 119 -26.87 -26.79 15.16
N LYS A 120 -27.14 -28.02 15.63
CA LYS A 120 -27.94 -29.11 15.06
C LYS A 120 -27.24 -30.06 14.08
N VAL A 121 -26.67 -31.13 14.65
CA VAL A 121 -27.25 -32.48 14.45
C VAL A 121 -27.15 -33.21 15.80
N ALA A 122 -28.32 -33.47 16.40
CA ALA A 122 -28.54 -34.54 17.35
C ALA A 122 -29.12 -35.72 16.58
#